data_AF-A0A0Q5VSP0-F1
#
_entry.id   AF-A0A0Q5VSP0-F1
#
_cell.length_a   1.000
_cell.length_b   1.000
_cell.length_c   1.000
_cell.angle_alpha   90.00
_cell.angle_beta   90.00
_cell.angle_gamma   90.00
#
_symmetry.space_group_name_H-M   'P 1'
#
loop_
_entity.id
_entity.type
_entity.pdbx_description
1 polymer ?
#
loop_
_entity_poly.entity_id
_entity_poly.type
_entity_poly.pdbx_seq_one_letter_code
_entity_poly.pdbx_strand_id
1 'polypeptide(L)'
;MSTRIIQFGTSRFLQAHVDLFVHEAREAGQAIGPITIVQVSGAPERAGRVAAFGRPEGYPVIIRGIEAGERVERRIAVTSVDGGLSAEADWARLKALFAADAAFVVSNTGDRGYEVPAGDRSAALLSGRVPASFVGKLTALLHHRWRSQGGPLTVLPCELLNRNGDRLKEAVLSLATDAGADDAFRASVETDILFANTLVDRIVSEPIEPVGAVAEPYALWAIEAKPGLSLPFHHPSVVLTDDLESFERLKLHILNLGHTVLAEIWLREGRAPDETVRALLQDAAIRERLLAVYRQEVVPGFGAHGMADAAKAYVDVTLERFDNPFLDHRVADIAQNHGVKIERRIAAFLAWVAQSGETPPAPILRNLVAAQSDATIETGRAKA
;
A
#
# COMPACT_ATOMS: atom_id res chain seq x y z
N MET A 1 16.92 -20.75 11.05
CA MET A 1 16.07 -19.75 11.72
C MET A 1 14.72 -19.78 11.01
N SER A 2 13.61 -19.54 11.71
CA SER A 2 12.30 -19.46 11.04
C SER A 2 12.29 -18.31 10.04
N THR A 3 11.56 -18.46 8.94
CA THR A 3 11.30 -17.41 7.94
C THR A 3 9.80 -17.18 7.77
N ARG A 4 8.96 -17.64 8.71
CA ARG A 4 7.49 -17.47 8.66
C ARG A 4 7.10 -16.00 8.74
N ILE A 5 6.09 -15.65 7.93
CA ILE A 5 5.42 -14.35 7.93
C ILE A 5 4.10 -14.46 8.70
N ILE A 6 3.87 -13.56 9.65
CA ILE A 6 2.56 -13.35 10.26
C ILE A 6 1.92 -12.13 9.60
N GLN A 7 0.82 -12.36 8.90
CA GLN A 7 0.13 -11.34 8.14
C GLN A 7 -1.12 -10.85 8.87
N PHE A 8 -1.20 -9.57 9.20
CA PHE A 8 -2.41 -8.96 9.78
C PHE A 8 -3.24 -8.29 8.69
N GLY A 9 -4.42 -8.85 8.45
CA GLY A 9 -5.32 -8.40 7.39
C GLY A 9 -5.63 -9.50 6.38
N THR A 10 -6.89 -9.56 5.97
CA THR A 10 -7.41 -10.57 5.03
C THR A 10 -7.72 -9.96 3.66
N SER A 11 -7.11 -8.82 3.34
CA SER A 11 -7.48 -8.05 2.16
C SER A 11 -7.07 -8.78 0.87
N ARG A 12 -7.91 -8.64 -0.17
CA ARG A 12 -7.59 -9.09 -1.53
C ARG A 12 -6.29 -8.48 -2.07
N PHE A 13 -5.92 -7.30 -1.56
CA PHE A 13 -4.66 -6.66 -1.90
C PHE A 13 -3.47 -7.52 -1.49
N LEU A 14 -3.38 -7.94 -0.22
CA LEU A 14 -2.28 -8.79 0.23
C LEU A 14 -2.29 -10.15 -0.46
N GLN A 15 -3.47 -10.72 -0.70
CA GLN A 15 -3.63 -11.98 -1.44
C GLN A 15 -3.03 -11.90 -2.85
N ALA A 16 -3.31 -10.82 -3.58
CA ALA A 16 -2.78 -10.59 -4.92
C ALA A 16 -1.43 -9.86 -4.91
N HIS A 17 -0.71 -9.77 -3.79
CA HIS A 17 0.54 -9.02 -3.68
C HIS A 17 1.54 -9.81 -2.85
N VAL A 18 1.62 -9.58 -1.54
CA VAL A 18 2.57 -10.27 -0.65
C VAL A 18 2.41 -11.79 -0.72
N ASP A 19 1.18 -12.30 -0.63
CA ASP A 19 0.93 -13.74 -0.63
C ASP A 19 1.36 -14.38 -1.95
N LEU A 20 1.04 -13.72 -3.07
CA LEU A 20 1.44 -14.14 -4.40
C LEU A 20 2.97 -14.13 -4.58
N PHE A 21 3.66 -13.07 -4.14
CA PHE A 21 5.11 -13.00 -4.28
C PHE A 21 5.83 -14.05 -3.45
N VAL A 22 5.33 -14.36 -2.24
CA VAL A 22 5.87 -15.46 -1.43
C VAL A 22 5.63 -16.79 -2.14
N HIS A 23 4.48 -16.99 -2.78
CA HIS A 23 4.22 -18.20 -3.56
C HIS A 23 5.20 -18.32 -4.73
N GLU A 24 5.37 -17.27 -5.53
CA GLU A 24 6.29 -17.24 -6.67
C GLU A 24 7.75 -17.44 -6.22
N ALA A 25 8.15 -16.87 -5.07
CA ALA A 25 9.46 -17.09 -4.49
C ALA A 25 9.69 -18.55 -4.05
N ARG A 26 8.65 -19.21 -3.49
CA ARG A 26 8.70 -20.63 -3.12
C ARG A 26 8.77 -21.53 -4.34
N GLU A 27 8.00 -21.25 -5.38
CA GLU A 27 8.07 -21.96 -6.67
C GLU A 27 9.45 -21.79 -7.33
N ALA A 28 10.09 -20.64 -7.15
CA ALA A 28 11.48 -20.40 -7.55
C ALA A 28 12.54 -21.07 -6.64
N GLY A 29 12.12 -21.89 -5.66
CA GLY A 29 13.02 -22.65 -4.79
C GLY A 29 13.65 -21.86 -3.64
N GLN A 30 13.17 -20.65 -3.34
CA GLN A 30 13.70 -19.86 -2.22
C GLN A 30 13.22 -20.40 -0.87
N ALA A 31 14.10 -20.34 0.14
CA ALA A 31 13.86 -20.86 1.48
C ALA A 31 13.01 -19.92 2.37
N ILE A 32 11.85 -19.50 1.87
CA ILE A 32 10.88 -18.68 2.62
C ILE A 32 9.78 -19.55 3.22
N GLY A 33 9.46 -19.30 4.49
CA GLY A 33 8.43 -20.00 5.25
C GLY A 33 7.02 -19.63 4.80
N PRO A 34 6.00 -20.31 5.32
CA PRO A 34 4.63 -20.00 4.98
C PRO A 34 4.16 -18.66 5.59
N ILE A 35 3.03 -18.18 5.10
CA ILE A 35 2.28 -17.07 5.68
C ILE A 35 1.14 -17.64 6.53
N THR A 36 1.02 -17.17 7.77
CA THR A 36 -0.19 -17.35 8.56
C THR A 36 -0.95 -16.04 8.60
N ILE A 37 -2.19 -16.02 8.09
CA ILE A 37 -3.02 -14.83 8.04
C ILE A 37 -3.81 -14.66 9.33
N VAL A 38 -3.90 -13.44 9.82
CA VAL A 38 -4.60 -13.06 11.04
C VAL A 38 -5.72 -12.07 10.71
N GLN A 39 -6.95 -12.47 10.99
CA GLN A 39 -8.11 -11.57 10.98
C GLN A 39 -8.08 -10.70 12.25
N VAL A 40 -7.95 -9.39 12.06
CA VAL A 40 -7.86 -8.41 13.15
C VAL A 40 -9.23 -7.99 13.70
N SER A 41 -10.25 -7.89 12.83
CA SER A 41 -11.59 -7.42 13.17
C SER A 41 -12.54 -8.57 13.46
N GLY A 42 -13.37 -8.47 14.50
CA GLY A 42 -14.41 -9.46 14.83
C GLY A 42 -15.64 -9.45 13.91
N ALA A 43 -15.59 -8.81 12.73
CA ALA A 43 -16.73 -8.71 11.83
C ALA A 43 -17.18 -10.11 11.37
N PRO A 44 -18.41 -10.57 11.71
CA PRO A 44 -18.88 -11.93 11.44
C PRO A 44 -18.87 -12.30 9.95
N GLU A 45 -19.12 -11.32 9.09
CA GLU A 45 -19.11 -11.46 7.62
C GLU A 45 -17.75 -11.93 7.06
N ARG A 46 -16.67 -11.76 7.83
CA ARG A 46 -15.31 -12.18 7.44
C ARG A 46 -14.86 -13.49 8.08
N ALA A 47 -15.60 -14.02 9.06
CA ALA A 47 -15.24 -15.26 9.77
C ALA A 47 -15.18 -16.48 8.82
N GLY A 48 -16.04 -16.52 7.80
CA GLY A 48 -16.02 -17.57 6.77
C GLY A 48 -14.77 -17.58 5.90
N ARG A 49 -14.06 -16.44 5.77
CA ARG A 49 -12.83 -16.33 4.96
C ARG A 49 -11.63 -16.94 5.64
N VAL A 50 -11.54 -16.88 6.97
CA VAL A 50 -10.40 -17.43 7.73
C VAL A 50 -10.24 -18.92 7.50
N ALA A 51 -11.36 -19.66 7.50
CA ALA A 51 -11.37 -21.10 7.25
C ALA A 51 -11.01 -21.50 5.80
N ALA A 52 -11.01 -20.54 4.87
CA ALA A 52 -10.62 -20.80 3.48
C ALA A 52 -9.10 -20.68 3.26
N PHE A 53 -8.37 -20.00 4.16
CA PHE A 53 -6.92 -19.96 4.14
C PHE A 53 -6.31 -21.27 4.65
N GLY A 54 -5.21 -21.73 4.05
CA GLY A 54 -4.51 -22.96 4.42
C GLY A 54 -5.07 -24.24 3.79
N ARG A 55 -6.01 -24.13 2.85
CA ARG A 55 -6.44 -25.28 2.06
C ARG A 55 -5.27 -25.81 1.20
N PRO A 56 -5.07 -27.14 1.08
CA PRO A 56 -3.95 -27.70 0.32
C PRO A 56 -3.89 -27.25 -1.15
N GLU A 57 -5.04 -27.03 -1.77
CA GLU A 57 -5.17 -26.56 -3.14
C GLU A 57 -4.87 -25.05 -3.32
N GLY A 58 -4.70 -24.30 -2.21
CA GLY A 58 -4.51 -22.86 -2.24
C GLY A 58 -5.78 -22.10 -2.63
N TYR A 59 -5.59 -20.87 -3.12
CA TYR A 59 -6.68 -20.04 -3.63
C TYR A 59 -6.29 -19.32 -4.93
N PRO A 60 -7.27 -18.96 -5.79
CA PRO A 60 -6.96 -18.38 -7.09
C PRO A 60 -6.55 -16.90 -6.99
N VAL A 61 -5.46 -16.56 -7.65
CA VAL A 61 -5.15 -15.18 -8.06
C VAL A 61 -5.09 -15.15 -9.59
N ILE A 62 -5.85 -14.24 -10.20
CA ILE A 62 -5.82 -14.02 -11.66
C ILE A 62 -5.11 -12.71 -11.93
N ILE A 63 -3.98 -12.79 -12.63
CA ILE A 63 -3.25 -11.62 -13.12
C ILE A 63 -3.66 -11.38 -14.56
N ARG A 64 -4.33 -10.26 -14.85
CA ARG A 64 -4.77 -9.94 -16.21
C ARG A 64 -4.61 -8.45 -16.55
N GLY A 65 -4.13 -8.18 -17.75
CA GLY A 65 -3.84 -6.82 -18.19
C GLY A 65 -3.01 -6.75 -19.45
N ILE A 66 -2.26 -5.66 -19.56
CA ILE A 66 -1.21 -5.48 -20.56
C ILE A 66 0.12 -5.62 -19.82
N GLU A 67 1.07 -6.33 -20.43
CA GLU A 67 2.46 -6.44 -19.96
C GLU A 67 3.36 -6.38 -21.19
N ALA A 68 4.21 -5.35 -21.27
CA ALA A 68 5.08 -5.09 -22.43
C ALA A 68 4.30 -5.01 -23.76
N GLY A 69 3.17 -4.32 -23.75
CA GLY A 69 2.28 -4.13 -24.91
C GLY A 69 1.38 -5.31 -25.26
N GLU A 70 1.57 -6.47 -24.64
CA GLU A 70 0.80 -7.69 -24.93
C GLU A 70 -0.28 -7.95 -23.88
N ARG A 71 -1.41 -8.50 -24.31
CA ARG A 71 -2.46 -8.93 -23.37
C ARG A 71 -2.02 -10.20 -22.66
N VAL A 72 -2.05 -10.16 -21.33
CA VAL A 72 -1.72 -11.31 -20.48
C VAL A 72 -2.90 -11.68 -19.59
N GLU A 73 -3.07 -12.99 -19.37
CA GLU A 73 -3.94 -13.54 -18.34
C GLU A 73 -3.27 -14.79 -17.76
N ARG A 74 -3.09 -14.81 -16.44
CA ARG A 74 -2.46 -15.90 -15.70
C ARG A 74 -3.34 -16.24 -14.50
N ARG A 75 -3.74 -17.49 -14.35
CA ARG A 75 -4.45 -17.99 -13.17
C ARG A 75 -3.50 -18.82 -12.33
N ILE A 76 -3.26 -18.39 -11.10
CA ILE A 76 -2.28 -18.95 -10.18
C ILE A 76 -3.03 -19.48 -8.95
N ALA A 77 -2.71 -20.70 -8.53
CA ALA A 77 -3.20 -21.26 -7.27
C ALA A 77 -2.18 -20.96 -6.17
N VAL A 78 -2.44 -19.91 -5.38
CA VAL A 78 -1.53 -19.42 -4.34
C VAL A 78 -1.58 -20.35 -3.13
N THR A 79 -0.44 -20.99 -2.86
CA THR A 79 -0.23 -21.98 -1.78
C THR A 79 0.78 -21.53 -0.71
N SER A 80 1.16 -20.25 -0.72
CA SER A 80 2.08 -19.67 0.26
C SER A 80 1.52 -19.59 1.68
N VAL A 81 0.19 -19.61 1.81
CA VAL A 81 -0.54 -19.46 3.08
C VAL A 81 -0.82 -20.83 3.72
N ASP A 82 -0.39 -21.04 4.96
CA ASP A 82 -0.60 -22.30 5.71
C ASP A 82 -1.86 -22.31 6.59
N GLY A 83 -2.50 -21.15 6.78
CA GLY A 83 -3.73 -21.05 7.55
C GLY A 83 -4.18 -19.63 7.84
N GLY A 84 -5.40 -19.54 8.34
CA GLY A 84 -5.97 -18.33 8.92
C GLY A 84 -6.21 -18.49 10.42
N LEU A 85 -6.03 -17.41 11.18
CA LEU A 85 -6.37 -17.29 12.59
C LEU A 85 -7.28 -16.08 12.82
N SER A 86 -8.27 -16.21 13.70
CA SER A 86 -8.99 -15.07 14.26
C SER A 86 -8.24 -14.56 15.48
N ALA A 87 -7.87 -13.27 15.51
CA ALA A 87 -7.20 -12.72 16.69
C ALA A 87 -8.08 -12.80 17.95
N GLU A 88 -9.40 -12.84 17.80
CA GLU A 88 -10.35 -12.98 18.91
C GLU A 88 -10.48 -14.43 19.40
N ALA A 89 -10.63 -15.39 18.48
CA ALA A 89 -10.86 -16.78 18.84
C ALA A 89 -9.57 -17.57 19.10
N ASP A 90 -8.50 -17.25 18.38
CA ASP A 90 -7.26 -18.03 18.35
C ASP A 90 -6.09 -17.32 19.06
N TRP A 91 -6.36 -16.35 19.94
CA TRP A 91 -5.34 -15.49 20.56
C TRP A 91 -4.20 -16.26 21.23
N ALA A 92 -4.51 -17.34 21.95
CA ALA A 92 -3.49 -18.17 22.60
C ALA A 92 -2.56 -18.84 21.58
N ARG A 93 -3.13 -19.37 20.49
CA ARG A 93 -2.38 -19.98 19.39
C ARG A 93 -1.54 -18.93 18.65
N LEU A 94 -2.10 -17.76 18.38
CA LEU A 94 -1.39 -16.65 17.76
C LEU A 94 -0.20 -16.21 18.62
N LYS A 95 -0.37 -16.05 19.94
CA LYS A 95 0.73 -15.73 20.86
C LYS A 95 1.87 -16.75 20.79
N ALA A 96 1.55 -18.04 20.87
CA ALA A 96 2.54 -19.10 20.81
C ALA A 96 3.30 -19.10 19.47
N LEU A 97 2.56 -19.02 18.36
CA LEU A 97 3.12 -18.96 17.01
C LEU A 97 4.01 -17.72 16.81
N PHE A 98 3.54 -16.56 17.27
CA PHE A 98 4.25 -15.29 17.14
C PHE A 98 5.54 -15.26 17.97
N ALA A 99 5.53 -15.85 19.17
CA ALA A 99 6.71 -15.92 20.01
C ALA A 99 7.77 -16.89 19.45
N ALA A 100 7.35 -18.06 18.95
CA ALA A 100 8.25 -19.11 18.49
C ALA A 100 8.77 -18.91 17.06
N ASP A 101 7.87 -18.59 16.12
CA ASP A 101 8.14 -18.79 14.70
C ASP A 101 8.09 -17.50 13.86
N ALA A 102 7.53 -16.39 14.35
CA ALA A 102 7.50 -15.17 13.55
C ALA A 102 8.91 -14.63 13.29
N ALA A 103 9.24 -14.44 12.02
CA ALA A 103 10.44 -13.73 11.56
C ALA A 103 10.08 -12.40 10.90
N PHE A 104 8.93 -12.37 10.23
CA PHE A 104 8.39 -11.19 9.57
C PHE A 104 6.94 -10.95 9.99
N VAL A 105 6.57 -9.68 10.10
CA VAL A 105 5.18 -9.23 10.24
C VAL A 105 4.83 -8.38 9.05
N VAL A 106 3.73 -8.70 8.37
CA VAL A 106 3.15 -7.86 7.31
C VAL A 106 1.78 -7.41 7.78
N SER A 107 1.40 -6.17 7.48
CA SER A 107 0.06 -5.66 7.83
C SER A 107 -0.59 -4.88 6.69
N ASN A 108 -1.88 -5.08 6.50
CA ASN A 108 -2.74 -4.11 5.81
C ASN A 108 -4.12 -4.15 6.47
N THR A 109 -4.30 -3.23 7.41
CA THR A 109 -5.49 -3.15 8.28
C THR A 109 -6.45 -2.02 7.89
N GLY A 110 -6.26 -1.44 6.70
CA GLY A 110 -7.04 -0.35 6.15
C GLY A 110 -6.58 1.04 6.62
N ASP A 111 -7.22 2.09 6.09
CA ASP A 111 -6.79 3.48 6.28
C ASP A 111 -6.79 3.94 7.75
N ARG A 112 -7.67 3.35 8.56
CA ARG A 112 -7.80 3.62 10.01
C ARG A 112 -7.09 2.55 10.86
N GLY A 113 -6.23 1.74 10.24
CA GLY A 113 -5.60 0.58 10.87
C GLY A 113 -4.75 0.91 12.10
N TYR A 114 -4.20 2.12 12.19
CA TYR A 114 -3.36 2.57 13.31
C TYR A 114 -4.12 3.32 14.39
N GLU A 115 -5.44 3.48 14.25
CA GLU A 115 -6.23 4.10 15.29
C GLU A 115 -6.32 3.20 16.52
N VAL A 116 -6.11 3.82 17.69
CA VAL A 116 -6.13 3.11 18.96
C VAL A 116 -7.27 3.63 19.83
N PRO A 117 -8.23 2.78 20.22
CA PRO A 117 -9.29 3.16 21.13
C PRO A 117 -8.75 3.35 22.54
N ALA A 118 -9.41 4.19 23.34
CA ALA A 118 -9.00 4.50 24.71
C ALA A 118 -8.86 3.24 25.61
N GLY A 119 -9.65 2.19 25.35
CA GLY A 119 -9.58 0.93 26.10
C GLY A 119 -8.22 0.21 25.99
N ASP A 120 -7.53 0.37 24.86
CA ASP A 120 -6.20 -0.20 24.65
C ASP A 120 -5.08 0.62 25.33
N ARG A 121 -5.37 1.87 25.74
CA ARG A 121 -4.42 2.77 26.45
C ARG A 121 -4.51 2.57 27.96
N SER A 122 -4.31 1.34 28.42
CA SER A 122 -4.35 1.00 29.84
C SER A 122 -3.47 -0.22 30.14
N ALA A 123 -3.17 -0.45 31.43
CA ALA A 123 -2.45 -1.64 31.87
C ALA A 123 -3.14 -2.97 31.46
N ALA A 124 -4.45 -2.93 31.15
CA ALA A 124 -5.17 -4.09 30.64
C ALA A 124 -4.62 -4.61 29.29
N LEU A 125 -3.92 -3.77 28.50
CA LEU A 125 -3.31 -4.14 27.23
C LEU A 125 -2.36 -5.34 27.36
N LEU A 126 -1.59 -5.39 28.47
CA LEU A 126 -0.58 -6.41 28.71
C LEU A 126 -1.05 -7.51 29.67
N SER A 127 -2.33 -7.48 30.08
CA SER A 127 -2.94 -8.47 30.98
C SER A 127 -3.24 -9.83 30.35
N GLY A 128 -2.98 -9.99 29.05
CA GLY A 128 -3.21 -11.21 28.30
C GLY A 128 -4.58 -11.31 27.61
N ARG A 129 -5.46 -10.31 27.81
CA ARG A 129 -6.70 -10.13 27.03
C ARG A 129 -6.39 -9.80 25.57
N VAL A 130 -7.36 -9.99 24.68
CA VAL A 130 -7.26 -9.61 23.26
C VAL A 130 -7.49 -8.10 23.14
N PRO A 131 -6.52 -7.31 22.67
CA PRO A 131 -6.72 -5.87 22.46
C PRO A 131 -7.68 -5.59 21.29
N ALA A 132 -8.32 -4.43 21.30
CA ALA A 132 -9.33 -4.08 20.30
C ALA A 132 -8.69 -3.70 18.95
N SER A 133 -7.65 -2.86 18.96
CA SER A 133 -6.98 -2.38 17.76
C SER A 133 -5.90 -3.33 17.23
N PHE A 134 -5.51 -3.13 15.96
CA PHE A 134 -4.33 -3.79 15.40
C PHE A 134 -3.06 -3.44 16.19
N VAL A 135 -2.81 -2.16 16.43
CA VAL A 135 -1.62 -1.68 17.14
C VAL A 135 -1.56 -2.28 18.54
N GLY A 136 -2.69 -2.30 19.27
CA GLY A 136 -2.78 -2.93 20.58
C GLY A 136 -2.45 -4.42 20.54
N LYS A 137 -3.01 -5.16 19.57
CA LYS A 137 -2.71 -6.59 19.36
C LYS A 137 -1.22 -6.80 19.08
N LEU A 138 -0.62 -5.99 18.21
CA LEU A 138 0.81 -6.07 17.91
C LEU A 138 1.65 -5.78 19.16
N THR A 139 1.36 -4.72 19.92
CA THR A 139 2.07 -4.39 21.17
C THR A 139 2.01 -5.54 22.18
N ALA A 140 0.84 -6.16 22.38
CA ALA A 140 0.69 -7.28 23.29
C ALA A 140 1.47 -8.54 22.82
N LEU A 141 1.50 -8.80 21.51
CA LEU A 141 2.28 -9.90 20.92
C LEU A 141 3.80 -9.66 21.03
N LEU A 142 4.26 -8.44 20.76
CA LEU A 142 5.65 -8.05 20.92
C LEU A 142 6.10 -8.18 22.38
N HIS A 143 5.29 -7.72 23.33
CA HIS A 143 5.58 -7.87 24.76
C HIS A 143 5.65 -9.35 25.17
N HIS A 144 4.71 -10.18 24.69
CA HIS A 144 4.74 -11.61 24.94
C HIS A 144 5.99 -12.29 24.34
N ARG A 145 6.36 -11.92 23.10
CA ARG A 145 7.57 -12.40 22.43
C ARG A 145 8.84 -12.02 23.19
N TRP A 146 8.93 -10.77 23.64
CA TRP A 146 10.05 -10.26 24.43
C TRP A 146 10.23 -11.05 25.73
N ARG A 147 9.14 -11.27 26.50
CA ARG A 147 9.19 -12.10 27.71
C ARG A 147 9.58 -13.55 27.43
N SER A 148 9.33 -14.03 26.22
CA SER A 148 9.68 -15.37 25.76
C SER A 148 11.06 -15.45 25.11
N GLN A 149 11.83 -14.36 25.11
CA GLN A 149 13.16 -14.26 24.47
C GLN A 149 13.14 -14.65 22.99
N GLY A 150 12.09 -14.25 22.28
CA GLY A 150 11.96 -14.51 20.84
C GLY A 150 13.09 -13.85 20.04
N GLY A 151 13.44 -14.44 18.90
CA GLY A 151 14.52 -13.97 18.04
C GLY A 151 14.21 -12.66 17.27
N PRO A 152 15.08 -12.29 16.31
CA PRO A 152 14.89 -11.10 15.47
C PRO A 152 13.51 -11.07 14.79
N LEU A 153 12.98 -9.86 14.59
CA LEU A 153 11.69 -9.64 13.93
C LEU A 153 11.75 -8.39 13.05
N THR A 154 11.26 -8.51 11.82
CA THR A 154 11.07 -7.36 10.91
C THR A 154 9.58 -7.13 10.64
N VAL A 155 9.12 -5.90 10.82
CA VAL A 155 7.76 -5.44 10.56
C VAL A 155 7.75 -4.63 9.27
N LEU A 156 6.96 -5.09 8.31
CA LEU A 156 6.81 -4.56 6.96
C LEU A 156 5.34 -4.15 6.74
N PRO A 157 4.89 -3.02 7.31
CA PRO A 157 3.52 -2.56 7.14
C PRO A 157 3.26 -2.13 5.69
N CYS A 158 2.09 -2.46 5.18
CA CYS A 158 1.59 -2.11 3.85
C CYS A 158 0.38 -1.16 3.92
N GLU A 159 0.14 -0.51 5.07
CA GLU A 159 -0.82 0.58 5.18
C GLU A 159 -0.42 1.76 4.28
N LEU A 160 -1.41 2.43 3.67
CA LEU A 160 -1.24 3.60 2.80
C LEU A 160 -1.00 4.89 3.60
N LEU A 161 -0.04 4.85 4.52
CA LEU A 161 0.39 5.95 5.36
C LEU A 161 1.85 6.30 5.02
N ASN A 162 2.16 7.59 4.90
CA ASN A 162 3.55 8.02 4.81
C ASN A 162 4.28 7.68 6.12
N ARG A 163 5.52 7.20 6.01
CA ARG A 163 6.33 6.69 7.12
C ARG A 163 5.58 5.65 7.96
N ASN A 164 4.88 4.72 7.30
CA ASN A 164 4.04 3.70 7.97
C ASN A 164 4.81 2.88 9.02
N GLY A 165 6.04 2.47 8.74
CA GLY A 165 6.92 1.78 9.70
C GLY A 165 7.21 2.61 10.94
N ASP A 166 7.65 3.86 10.76
CA ASP A 166 7.99 4.73 11.88
C ASP A 166 6.76 5.09 12.71
N ARG A 167 5.63 5.38 12.07
CA ARG A 167 4.36 5.67 12.75
C ARG A 167 3.84 4.47 13.54
N LEU A 168 3.98 3.27 12.99
CA LEU A 168 3.60 2.05 13.72
C LEU A 168 4.48 1.84 14.95
N LYS A 169 5.80 2.04 14.80
CA LYS A 169 6.75 1.97 15.92
C LYS A 169 6.40 2.97 17.02
N GLU A 170 6.15 4.23 16.65
CA GLU A 170 5.73 5.29 17.58
C GLU A 170 4.44 4.91 18.32
N ALA A 171 3.44 4.41 17.60
CA ALA A 171 2.18 3.99 18.19
C ALA A 171 2.37 2.82 19.17
N VAL A 172 3.19 1.83 18.82
CA VAL A 172 3.53 0.70 19.71
C VAL A 172 4.22 1.20 20.99
N LEU A 173 5.21 2.08 20.89
CA LEU A 173 5.93 2.64 22.03
C LEU A 173 5.03 3.51 22.92
N SER A 174 4.14 4.30 22.31
CA SER A 174 3.12 5.06 23.03
C SER A 174 2.21 4.14 23.85
N LEU A 175 1.70 3.05 23.27
CA LEU A 175 0.87 2.10 24.00
C LEU A 175 1.62 1.33 25.07
N ALA A 176 2.88 0.96 24.81
CA ALA A 176 3.72 0.33 25.82
C ALA A 176 3.88 1.25 27.05
N THR A 177 4.02 2.56 26.82
CA THR A 177 4.08 3.57 27.89
C THR A 177 2.75 3.69 28.65
N ASP A 178 1.63 3.84 27.94
CA ASP A 178 0.30 3.95 28.54
C ASP A 178 -0.09 2.69 29.34
N ALA A 179 0.41 1.52 28.92
CA ALA A 179 0.19 0.25 29.59
C ALA A 179 1.13 0.00 30.78
N GLY A 180 2.09 0.91 31.06
CA GLY A 180 3.07 0.75 32.13
C GLY A 180 4.05 -0.41 31.88
N ALA A 181 4.43 -0.64 30.63
CA ALA A 181 5.38 -1.68 30.27
C ALA A 181 6.80 -1.39 30.79
N ASP A 182 7.58 -2.45 31.00
CA ASP A 182 8.97 -2.37 31.45
C ASP A 182 9.84 -1.52 30.50
N ASP A 183 10.75 -0.70 31.03
CA ASP A 183 11.70 0.11 30.24
C ASP A 183 12.53 -0.76 29.29
N ALA A 184 12.92 -1.94 29.74
CA ALA A 184 13.67 -2.91 28.95
C ALA A 184 12.86 -3.42 27.73
N PHE A 185 11.54 -3.58 27.86
CA PHE A 185 10.70 -3.93 26.72
C PHE A 185 10.66 -2.78 25.70
N ARG A 186 10.45 -1.54 26.15
CA ARG A 186 10.44 -0.36 25.26
C ARG A 186 11.76 -0.20 24.53
N ALA A 187 12.89 -0.36 25.23
CA ALA A 187 14.23 -0.34 24.62
C ALA A 187 14.41 -1.45 23.56
N SER A 188 13.88 -2.66 23.81
CA SER A 188 13.91 -3.75 22.81
C SER A 188 13.10 -3.43 21.55
N VAL A 189 11.93 -2.78 21.69
CA VAL A 189 11.14 -2.32 20.53
C VAL A 189 11.90 -1.25 19.75
N GLU A 190 12.69 -0.42 20.44
CA GLU A 190 13.51 0.60 19.79
C GLU A 190 14.68 0.04 19.00
N THR A 191 15.29 -1.05 19.47
CA THR A 191 16.63 -1.50 19.01
C THR A 191 16.64 -2.89 18.36
N ASP A 192 15.84 -3.83 18.85
CA ASP A 192 15.88 -5.24 18.41
C ASP A 192 14.86 -5.56 17.31
N ILE A 193 13.81 -4.75 17.18
CA ILE A 193 12.74 -4.93 16.20
C ILE A 193 12.87 -3.90 15.08
N LEU A 194 12.95 -4.38 13.85
CA LEU A 194 13.04 -3.51 12.67
C LEU A 194 11.64 -3.18 12.18
N PHE A 195 11.27 -1.91 12.15
CA PHE A 195 10.05 -1.42 11.50
C PHE A 195 10.47 -0.69 10.23
N ALA A 196 10.27 -1.31 9.06
CA ALA A 196 10.64 -0.69 7.79
C ALA A 196 9.49 0.14 7.24
N ASN A 197 9.79 1.29 6.64
CA ASN A 197 8.79 1.99 5.84
C ASN A 197 8.63 1.27 4.50
N THR A 198 7.40 1.13 4.03
CA THR A 198 7.15 0.49 2.74
C THR A 198 6.17 1.27 1.89
N LEU A 199 6.35 1.19 0.58
CA LEU A 199 5.40 1.64 -0.42
C LEU A 199 4.92 0.43 -1.21
N VAL A 200 3.60 0.27 -1.27
CA VAL A 200 2.97 -0.77 -2.08
C VAL A 200 2.15 -0.17 -3.22
N ASP A 201 2.16 -0.84 -4.36
CA ASP A 201 1.33 -0.47 -5.50
C ASP A 201 0.95 -1.70 -6.34
N ARG A 202 -0.36 -1.91 -6.51
CA ARG A 202 -0.97 -2.84 -7.45
C ARG A 202 -2.48 -2.58 -7.44
N ILE A 203 -3.08 -2.47 -8.61
CA ILE A 203 -4.53 -2.40 -8.74
C ILE A 203 -5.11 -3.81 -8.63
N VAL A 204 -6.07 -3.97 -7.72
CA VAL A 204 -6.83 -5.22 -7.53
C VAL A 204 -8.31 -4.93 -7.77
N SER A 205 -8.82 -5.44 -8.89
CA SER A 205 -10.14 -5.07 -9.43
C SER A 205 -11.28 -5.77 -8.70
N GLU A 206 -11.25 -7.09 -8.65
CA GLU A 206 -12.35 -7.92 -8.17
C GLU A 206 -11.88 -8.98 -7.16
N PRO A 207 -12.70 -9.29 -6.12
CA PRO A 207 -12.46 -10.44 -5.26
C PRO A 207 -12.89 -11.74 -5.96
N ILE A 208 -12.27 -12.85 -5.58
CA ILE A 208 -12.78 -14.20 -5.88
C ILE A 208 -13.19 -14.82 -4.54
N GLU A 209 -14.43 -15.28 -4.44
CA GLU A 209 -14.95 -15.86 -3.21
C GLU A 209 -14.58 -17.36 -3.10
N PRO A 210 -14.30 -17.89 -1.90
CA PRO A 210 -14.30 -17.18 -0.60
C PRO A 210 -13.02 -16.37 -0.34
N VAL A 211 -11.91 -16.73 -0.98
CA VAL A 211 -10.61 -16.05 -0.95
C VAL A 211 -9.97 -16.15 -2.33
N GLY A 212 -9.24 -15.12 -2.72
CA GLY A 212 -8.71 -14.93 -4.06
C GLY A 212 -9.01 -13.54 -4.60
N ALA A 213 -8.37 -13.22 -5.71
CA ALA A 213 -8.38 -11.87 -6.25
C ALA A 213 -8.02 -11.84 -7.73
N VAL A 214 -8.44 -10.79 -8.40
CA VAL A 214 -7.97 -10.45 -9.74
C VAL A 214 -7.24 -9.12 -9.69
N ALA A 215 -6.06 -9.08 -10.27
CA ALA A 215 -5.17 -7.93 -10.24
C ALA A 215 -4.51 -7.67 -11.59
N GLU A 216 -4.00 -6.46 -11.76
CA GLU A 216 -3.17 -6.11 -12.90
C GLU A 216 -1.78 -6.77 -12.81
N PRO A 217 -1.04 -6.88 -13.93
CA PRO A 217 0.33 -7.39 -13.93
C PRO A 217 1.28 -6.53 -13.08
N TYR A 218 1.22 -5.21 -13.25
CA TYR A 218 2.08 -4.28 -12.53
C TYR A 218 1.97 -4.45 -11.01
N ALA A 219 3.13 -4.43 -10.35
CA ALA A 219 3.25 -4.48 -8.91
C ALA A 219 4.53 -3.81 -8.44
N LEU A 220 4.46 -3.22 -7.25
CA LEU A 220 5.61 -2.72 -6.52
C LEU A 220 5.44 -2.99 -5.02
N TRP A 221 6.51 -3.43 -4.39
CA TRP A 221 6.73 -3.40 -2.96
C TRP A 221 8.12 -2.81 -2.71
N ALA A 222 8.20 -1.49 -2.58
CA ALA A 222 9.44 -0.83 -2.20
C ALA A 222 9.55 -0.81 -0.67
N ILE A 223 10.71 -1.20 -0.16
CA ILE A 223 11.00 -1.31 1.27
C ILE A 223 12.22 -0.45 1.54
N GLU A 224 12.10 0.48 2.48
CA GLU A 224 13.21 1.31 2.95
C GLU A 224 14.26 0.43 3.64
N ALA A 225 15.49 0.49 3.14
CA ALA A 225 16.60 -0.21 3.75
C ALA A 225 16.91 0.33 5.14
N LYS A 226 17.22 -0.57 6.07
CA LYS A 226 17.66 -0.24 7.42
C LYS A 226 18.84 -1.14 7.79
N PRO A 227 19.77 -0.69 8.65
CA PRO A 227 20.84 -1.53 9.14
C PRO A 227 20.30 -2.83 9.75
N GLY A 228 20.83 -3.97 9.29
CA GLY A 228 20.40 -5.31 9.75
C GLY A 228 19.12 -5.83 9.10
N LEU A 229 18.44 -5.05 8.25
CA LEU A 229 17.27 -5.54 7.51
C LEU A 229 17.70 -6.45 6.36
N SER A 230 17.13 -7.65 6.33
CA SER A 230 17.15 -8.55 5.18
C SER A 230 15.73 -8.76 4.66
N LEU A 231 15.57 -8.76 3.34
CA LEU A 231 14.28 -9.11 2.73
C LEU A 231 13.91 -10.57 3.06
N PRO A 232 12.61 -10.88 3.20
CA PRO A 232 12.17 -12.26 3.41
C PRO A 232 12.47 -13.17 2.20
N PHE A 233 12.46 -12.60 1.00
CA PHE A 233 12.70 -13.29 -0.27
C PHE A 233 13.08 -12.27 -1.36
N HIS A 234 13.56 -12.75 -2.50
CA HIS A 234 13.79 -11.96 -3.71
C HIS A 234 12.64 -12.11 -4.70
N HIS A 235 12.17 -11.00 -5.26
CA HIS A 235 11.13 -11.00 -6.28
C HIS A 235 11.26 -9.73 -7.15
N PRO A 236 11.01 -9.77 -8.47
CA PRO A 236 11.18 -8.60 -9.35
C PRO A 236 10.37 -7.36 -8.94
N SER A 237 9.22 -7.57 -8.30
CA SER A 237 8.38 -6.47 -7.78
C SER A 237 8.74 -6.03 -6.36
N VAL A 238 9.73 -6.65 -5.69
CA VAL A 238 10.17 -6.27 -4.34
C VAL A 238 11.51 -5.56 -4.44
N VAL A 239 11.54 -4.30 -4.03
CA VAL A 239 12.69 -3.42 -4.16
C VAL A 239 13.15 -2.98 -2.78
N LEU A 240 14.39 -3.30 -2.42
CA LEU A 240 15.06 -2.70 -1.27
C LEU A 240 15.71 -1.39 -1.73
N THR A 241 15.39 -0.27 -1.09
CA THR A 241 15.86 1.06 -1.52
C THR A 241 16.26 1.92 -0.32
N ASP A 242 17.30 2.74 -0.48
CA ASP A 242 17.65 3.79 0.47
C ASP A 242 16.82 5.07 0.24
N ASP A 243 16.10 5.15 -0.88
CA ASP A 243 15.27 6.28 -1.28
C ASP A 243 13.85 5.80 -1.62
N LEU A 244 13.03 5.65 -0.59
CA LEU A 244 11.63 5.28 -0.73
C LEU A 244 10.80 6.45 -1.31
N GLU A 245 11.19 7.68 -0.97
CA GLU A 245 10.49 8.91 -1.32
C GLU A 245 10.43 9.11 -2.84
N SER A 246 11.50 8.76 -3.56
CA SER A 246 11.50 8.77 -5.03
C SER A 246 10.39 7.92 -5.64
N PHE A 247 10.13 6.72 -5.12
CA PHE A 247 9.04 5.86 -5.60
C PHE A 247 7.66 6.44 -5.26
N GLU A 248 7.51 7.02 -4.06
CA GLU A 248 6.28 7.69 -3.64
C GLU A 248 5.97 8.87 -4.57
N ARG A 249 6.99 9.67 -4.92
CA ARG A 249 6.88 10.82 -5.81
C ARG A 249 6.50 10.41 -7.22
N LEU A 250 7.14 9.38 -7.79
CA LEU A 250 6.78 8.84 -9.11
C LEU A 250 5.30 8.44 -9.14
N LYS A 251 4.84 7.64 -8.17
CA LYS A 251 3.43 7.25 -8.08
C LYS A 251 2.49 8.45 -7.89
N LEU A 252 2.84 9.38 -7.01
CA LEU A 252 1.98 10.52 -6.68
C LEU A 252 1.88 11.54 -7.82
N HIS A 253 2.97 11.82 -8.51
CA HIS A 253 3.08 12.90 -9.48
C HIS A 253 3.08 12.43 -10.94
N ILE A 254 2.99 11.13 -11.20
CA ILE A 254 2.76 10.59 -12.55
C ILE A 254 1.41 9.88 -12.57
N LEU A 255 1.26 8.72 -11.91
CA LEU A 255 0.02 7.94 -11.92
C LEU A 255 -1.17 8.74 -11.36
N ASN A 256 -1.03 9.25 -10.13
CA ASN A 256 -2.11 9.96 -9.46
C ASN A 256 -2.37 11.35 -10.07
N LEU A 257 -1.32 12.06 -10.48
CA LEU A 257 -1.44 13.33 -11.19
C LEU A 257 -2.13 13.15 -12.55
N GLY A 258 -1.76 12.14 -13.33
CA GLY A 258 -2.38 11.83 -14.62
C GLY A 258 -3.87 11.55 -14.49
N HIS A 259 -4.26 10.75 -13.48
CA HIS A 259 -5.66 10.56 -13.12
C HIS A 259 -6.38 11.89 -12.82
N THR A 260 -5.73 12.82 -12.13
CA THR A 260 -6.31 14.14 -11.83
C THR A 260 -6.43 15.01 -13.08
N VAL A 261 -5.46 14.97 -13.99
CA VAL A 261 -5.56 15.65 -15.29
C VAL A 261 -6.72 15.10 -16.11
N LEU A 262 -6.88 13.78 -16.18
CA LEU A 262 -8.00 13.14 -16.87
C LEU A 262 -9.35 13.47 -16.24
N ALA A 263 -9.44 13.49 -14.92
CA ALA A 263 -10.65 13.88 -14.20
C ALA A 263 -11.03 15.35 -14.49
N GLU A 264 -10.06 16.26 -14.59
CA GLU A 264 -10.32 17.64 -14.99
C GLU A 264 -10.91 17.72 -16.40
N ILE A 265 -10.30 17.01 -17.36
CA ILE A 265 -10.77 16.98 -18.75
C ILE A 265 -12.21 16.48 -18.81
N TRP A 266 -12.48 15.37 -18.13
CA TRP A 266 -13.80 14.76 -18.02
C TRP A 266 -14.85 15.72 -17.41
N LEU A 267 -14.49 16.43 -16.33
CA LEU A 267 -15.37 17.42 -15.68
C LEU A 267 -15.68 18.60 -16.60
N ARG A 268 -14.66 19.19 -17.26
CA ARG A 268 -14.83 20.38 -18.11
C ARG A 268 -15.60 20.09 -19.39
N GLU A 269 -15.46 18.88 -19.92
CA GLU A 269 -16.17 18.45 -21.14
C GLU A 269 -17.58 17.90 -20.86
N GLY A 270 -17.97 17.77 -19.58
CA GLY A 270 -19.29 17.27 -19.20
C GLY A 270 -19.54 15.83 -19.66
N ARG A 271 -18.51 14.99 -19.56
CA ARG A 271 -18.52 13.62 -20.09
C ARG A 271 -19.36 12.65 -19.25
N ALA A 272 -19.63 11.47 -19.82
CA ALA A 272 -20.56 10.50 -19.25
C ALA A 272 -20.08 9.93 -17.90
N PRO A 273 -20.98 9.73 -16.91
CA PRO A 273 -20.62 9.29 -15.55
C PRO A 273 -20.05 7.87 -15.46
N ASP A 274 -20.34 7.03 -16.43
CA ASP A 274 -19.86 5.65 -16.54
C ASP A 274 -18.57 5.52 -17.34
N GLU A 275 -18.04 6.62 -17.90
CA GLU A 275 -16.81 6.59 -18.68
C GLU A 275 -15.61 6.19 -17.82
N THR A 276 -14.83 5.26 -18.34
CA THR A 276 -13.61 4.76 -17.69
C THR A 276 -12.37 5.49 -18.21
N VAL A 277 -11.28 5.46 -17.44
CA VAL A 277 -9.98 6.01 -17.86
C VAL A 277 -9.57 5.48 -19.24
N ARG A 278 -9.71 4.18 -19.45
CA ARG A 278 -9.41 3.53 -20.73
C ARG A 278 -10.27 4.08 -21.87
N ALA A 279 -11.58 4.19 -21.65
CA ALA A 279 -12.51 4.71 -22.66
C ALA A 279 -12.18 6.17 -23.02
N LEU A 280 -11.91 6.99 -22.01
CA LEU A 280 -11.51 8.38 -22.17
C LEU A 280 -10.22 8.52 -23.01
N LEU A 281 -9.26 7.61 -22.80
CA LEU A 281 -7.98 7.59 -23.53
C LEU A 281 -8.05 6.98 -24.94
N GLN A 282 -9.18 6.40 -25.35
CA GLN A 282 -9.40 6.05 -26.76
C GLN A 282 -9.59 7.29 -27.65
N ASP A 283 -9.96 8.43 -27.04
CA ASP A 283 -9.95 9.72 -27.73
C ASP A 283 -8.50 10.21 -27.90
N ALA A 284 -8.02 10.20 -29.14
CA ALA A 284 -6.65 10.57 -29.48
C ALA A 284 -6.28 12.00 -29.05
N ALA A 285 -7.25 12.94 -29.05
CA ALA A 285 -7.00 14.31 -28.62
C ALA A 285 -6.80 14.39 -27.09
N ILE A 286 -7.58 13.63 -26.32
CA ILE A 286 -7.41 13.57 -24.86
C ILE A 286 -6.11 12.85 -24.49
N ARG A 287 -5.79 11.75 -25.18
CA ARG A 287 -4.53 11.03 -25.00
C ARG A 287 -3.34 11.96 -25.24
N GLU A 288 -3.33 12.71 -26.34
CA GLU A 288 -2.25 13.67 -26.61
C GLU A 288 -2.16 14.78 -25.56
N ARG A 289 -3.28 15.27 -25.01
CA ARG A 289 -3.26 16.27 -23.93
C ARG A 289 -2.58 15.72 -22.68
N LEU A 290 -2.86 14.48 -22.28
CA LEU A 290 -2.17 13.84 -21.16
C LEU A 290 -0.68 13.64 -21.45
N LEU A 291 -0.35 13.13 -22.64
CA LEU A 291 1.04 12.93 -23.06
C LEU A 291 1.84 14.24 -23.12
N ALA A 292 1.21 15.33 -23.55
CA ALA A 292 1.81 16.66 -23.54
C ALA A 292 2.13 17.11 -22.11
N VAL A 293 1.23 16.92 -21.14
CA VAL A 293 1.51 17.22 -19.73
C VAL A 293 2.71 16.41 -19.23
N TYR A 294 2.76 15.11 -19.52
CA TYR A 294 3.90 14.28 -19.10
C TYR A 294 5.20 14.71 -19.74
N ARG A 295 5.22 14.85 -21.06
CA ARG A 295 6.42 15.16 -21.85
C ARG A 295 6.96 16.56 -21.59
N GLN A 296 6.08 17.56 -21.43
CA GLN A 296 6.46 18.97 -21.38
C GLN A 296 6.60 19.50 -19.97
N GLU A 297 5.93 18.91 -18.98
CA GLU A 297 5.87 19.49 -17.62
C GLU A 297 6.33 18.49 -16.54
N VAL A 298 5.79 17.26 -16.55
CA VAL A 298 6.09 16.29 -15.48
C VAL A 298 7.50 15.73 -15.59
N VAL A 299 7.88 15.16 -16.74
CA VAL A 299 9.21 14.59 -16.94
C VAL A 299 10.32 15.65 -16.78
N PRO A 300 10.21 16.87 -17.34
CA PRO A 300 11.17 17.93 -17.07
C PRO A 300 11.23 18.34 -15.59
N GLY A 301 10.09 18.39 -14.89
CA GLY A 301 10.07 18.66 -13.45
C GLY A 301 10.78 17.60 -12.61
N PHE A 302 10.65 16.32 -12.94
CA PHE A 302 11.47 15.25 -12.36
C PHE A 302 12.95 15.37 -12.77
N GLY A 303 13.22 15.82 -13.99
CA GLY A 303 14.57 16.06 -14.50
C GLY A 303 15.36 17.07 -13.69
N ALA A 304 14.70 18.09 -13.14
CA ALA A 304 15.31 19.06 -12.24
C ALA A 304 15.85 18.45 -10.93
N HIS A 305 15.41 17.24 -10.58
CA HIS A 305 15.93 16.44 -9.45
C HIS A 305 16.75 15.23 -9.92
N GLY A 306 17.20 15.19 -11.18
CA GLY A 306 17.97 14.09 -11.75
C GLY A 306 17.16 12.81 -12.01
N MET A 307 15.83 12.89 -12.00
CA MET A 307 14.93 11.72 -12.09
C MET A 307 14.23 11.57 -13.45
N ALA A 308 14.71 12.24 -14.50
CA ALA A 308 14.04 12.26 -15.81
C ALA A 308 13.80 10.85 -16.41
N ASP A 309 14.80 9.96 -16.33
CA ASP A 309 14.70 8.64 -16.95
C ASP A 309 13.80 7.70 -16.13
N ALA A 310 13.86 7.77 -14.81
CA ALA A 310 12.92 7.07 -13.94
C ALA A 310 11.47 7.53 -14.17
N ALA A 311 11.27 8.84 -14.36
CA ALA A 311 9.96 9.41 -14.67
C ALA A 311 9.44 8.95 -16.04
N LYS A 312 10.26 8.93 -17.09
CA LYS A 312 9.86 8.41 -18.42
C LYS A 312 9.44 6.94 -18.33
N ALA A 313 10.29 6.10 -17.72
CA ALA A 313 9.98 4.68 -17.55
C ALA A 313 8.66 4.47 -16.78
N TYR A 314 8.42 5.28 -15.75
CA TYR A 314 7.19 5.18 -14.97
C TYR A 314 5.96 5.77 -15.69
N VAL A 315 6.13 6.74 -16.59
CA VAL A 315 5.06 7.21 -17.49
C VAL A 315 4.63 6.08 -18.43
N ASP A 316 5.57 5.36 -19.04
CA ASP A 316 5.27 4.25 -19.95
C ASP A 316 4.48 3.14 -19.23
N VAL A 317 4.93 2.76 -18.04
CA VAL A 317 4.23 1.84 -17.15
C VAL A 317 2.83 2.35 -16.79
N THR A 318 2.70 3.64 -16.49
CA THR A 318 1.41 4.26 -16.13
C THR A 318 0.41 4.20 -17.28
N LEU A 319 0.86 4.49 -18.51
CA LEU A 319 0.01 4.44 -19.69
C LEU A 319 -0.46 3.01 -19.99
N GLU A 320 0.43 2.02 -19.87
CA GLU A 320 0.07 0.61 -20.03
C GLU A 320 -1.02 0.17 -19.03
N ARG A 321 -0.92 0.64 -17.78
CA ARG A 321 -1.94 0.39 -16.75
C ARG A 321 -3.27 1.08 -17.07
N PHE A 322 -3.24 2.30 -17.62
CA PHE A 322 -4.44 3.01 -18.05
C PHE A 322 -5.13 2.34 -19.25
N ASP A 323 -4.36 1.69 -20.12
CA ASP A 323 -4.86 0.95 -21.28
C ASP A 323 -5.37 -0.45 -20.93
N ASN A 324 -5.22 -0.90 -19.66
CA ASN A 324 -5.63 -2.24 -19.23
C ASN A 324 -7.14 -2.48 -19.48
N PRO A 325 -7.51 -3.42 -20.37
CA PRO A 325 -8.91 -3.65 -20.75
C PRO A 325 -9.77 -4.26 -19.65
N PHE A 326 -9.15 -4.76 -18.59
CA PHE A 326 -9.82 -5.46 -17.49
C PHE A 326 -10.03 -4.60 -16.25
N LEU A 327 -9.71 -3.31 -16.32
CA LEU A 327 -9.89 -2.33 -15.25
C LEU A 327 -10.95 -1.30 -15.65
N ASP A 328 -12.13 -1.41 -15.04
CA ASP A 328 -13.21 -0.43 -15.22
C ASP A 328 -13.07 0.73 -14.22
N HIS A 329 -11.96 1.46 -14.34
CA HIS A 329 -11.69 2.64 -13.52
C HIS A 329 -12.54 3.82 -13.97
N ARG A 330 -13.72 3.98 -13.38
CA ARG A 330 -14.61 5.12 -13.70
C ARG A 330 -13.95 6.44 -13.32
N VAL A 331 -13.97 7.39 -14.26
CA VAL A 331 -13.40 8.72 -14.04
C VAL A 331 -14.18 9.47 -12.95
N ALA A 332 -15.48 9.21 -12.81
CA ALA A 332 -16.31 9.77 -11.75
C ALA A 332 -15.84 9.39 -10.33
N ASP A 333 -15.34 8.17 -10.13
CA ASP A 333 -14.78 7.72 -8.83
C ASP A 333 -13.45 8.44 -8.56
N ILE A 334 -12.67 8.68 -9.62
CA ILE A 334 -11.40 9.44 -9.57
C ILE A 334 -11.65 10.94 -9.34
N ALA A 335 -12.76 11.50 -9.82
CA ALA A 335 -13.09 12.91 -9.66
C ALA A 335 -13.56 13.29 -8.23
N GLN A 336 -13.89 12.31 -7.38
CA GLN A 336 -14.27 12.60 -6.00
C GLN A 336 -13.17 13.35 -5.24
N ASN A 337 -13.53 14.41 -4.51
CA ASN A 337 -12.58 15.29 -3.81
C ASN A 337 -11.51 15.91 -4.74
N HIS A 338 -11.91 16.30 -5.96
CA HIS A 338 -11.00 16.78 -7.02
C HIS A 338 -10.07 17.92 -6.58
N GLY A 339 -10.58 18.95 -5.90
CA GLY A 339 -9.76 20.08 -5.45
C GLY A 339 -8.61 19.67 -4.53
N VAL A 340 -8.88 18.78 -3.57
CA VAL A 340 -7.84 18.20 -2.69
C VAL A 340 -6.82 17.38 -3.49
N LYS A 341 -7.27 16.69 -4.55
CA LYS A 341 -6.38 15.94 -5.45
C LYS A 341 -5.49 16.88 -6.27
N ILE A 342 -6.02 18.01 -6.78
CA ILE A 342 -5.21 19.05 -7.45
C ILE A 342 -4.13 19.56 -6.50
N GLU A 343 -4.48 19.91 -5.26
CA GLU A 343 -3.53 20.40 -4.28
C GLU A 343 -2.42 19.37 -3.99
N ARG A 344 -2.81 18.14 -3.62
CA ARG A 344 -1.86 17.11 -3.19
C ARG A 344 -1.02 16.51 -4.32
N ARG A 345 -1.51 16.54 -5.57
CA ARG A 345 -0.86 15.85 -6.69
C ARG A 345 -0.21 16.81 -7.67
N ILE A 346 -0.80 17.98 -7.92
CA ILE A 346 -0.32 18.97 -8.89
C ILE A 346 0.39 20.13 -8.18
N ALA A 347 -0.25 20.80 -7.22
CA ALA A 347 0.38 21.93 -6.53
C ALA A 347 1.62 21.48 -5.75
N ALA A 348 1.53 20.34 -5.05
CA ALA A 348 2.67 19.73 -4.37
C ALA A 348 3.81 19.34 -5.33
N PHE A 349 3.50 18.88 -6.56
CA PHE A 349 4.51 18.61 -7.59
C PHE A 349 5.25 19.90 -7.97
N LEU A 350 4.51 20.95 -8.30
CA LEU A 350 5.08 22.24 -8.69
C LEU A 350 5.94 22.84 -7.58
N ALA A 351 5.49 22.74 -6.32
CA ALA A 351 6.25 23.19 -5.16
C ALA A 351 7.55 22.39 -4.97
N TRP A 352 7.50 21.08 -5.16
CA TRP A 352 8.68 20.22 -5.11
C TRP A 352 9.68 20.53 -6.24
N VAL A 353 9.20 20.71 -7.47
CA VAL A 353 10.07 21.11 -8.60
C VAL A 353 10.79 22.41 -8.29
N ALA A 354 10.10 23.41 -7.73
CA ALA A 354 10.70 24.70 -7.38
C ALA A 354 11.84 24.60 -6.33
N GLN A 355 11.87 23.54 -5.52
CA GLN A 355 12.94 23.31 -4.53
C GLN A 355 14.29 22.96 -5.18
N SER A 356 14.30 22.51 -6.45
CA SER A 356 15.54 22.25 -7.21
C SER A 356 16.33 23.52 -7.55
N GLY A 357 15.70 24.69 -7.47
CA GLY A 357 16.24 25.94 -8.01
C GLY A 357 16.01 26.11 -9.52
N GLU A 358 15.51 25.07 -10.20
CA GLU A 358 15.04 25.14 -11.58
C GLU A 358 13.53 25.38 -11.64
N THR A 359 13.08 26.07 -12.69
CA THR A 359 11.65 26.34 -12.91
C THR A 359 11.25 25.98 -14.33
N PRO A 360 11.27 24.68 -14.69
CA PRO A 360 10.79 24.25 -16.00
C PRO A 360 9.35 24.78 -16.24
N PRO A 361 9.02 25.14 -17.50
CA PRO A 361 7.68 25.57 -17.84
C PRO A 361 6.65 24.49 -17.49
N ALA A 362 5.61 24.88 -16.75
CA ALA A 362 4.48 24.01 -16.45
C ALA A 362 3.14 24.77 -16.58
N PRO A 363 2.86 25.39 -17.75
CA PRO A 363 1.68 26.25 -17.92
C PRO A 363 0.36 25.50 -17.71
N ILE A 364 0.24 24.25 -18.16
CA ILE A 364 -0.99 23.46 -18.00
C ILE A 364 -1.24 23.19 -16.52
N LEU A 365 -0.26 22.63 -15.81
CA LEU A 365 -0.41 22.32 -14.39
C LEU A 365 -0.63 23.58 -13.53
N ARG A 366 0.05 24.70 -13.83
CA ARG A 366 -0.17 25.98 -13.13
C ARG A 366 -1.57 26.53 -13.36
N ASN A 367 -2.09 26.44 -14.59
CA ASN A 367 -3.44 26.87 -14.91
C ASN A 367 -4.51 26.04 -14.19
N LEU A 368 -4.27 24.72 -14.00
CA LEU A 368 -5.17 23.87 -13.21
C LEU A 368 -5.23 24.30 -11.75
N VAL A 369 -4.08 24.62 -11.14
CA VAL A 369 -4.03 25.11 -9.76
C VAL A 369 -4.70 26.48 -9.62
N ALA A 370 -4.48 27.38 -10.57
CA ALA A 370 -5.11 28.71 -10.59
C ALA A 370 -6.64 28.61 -10.69
N ALA A 371 -7.17 27.83 -11.63
CA ALA A 371 -8.61 27.67 -11.84
C ALA A 371 -9.33 27.10 -10.59
N GLN A 372 -8.67 26.18 -9.85
CA GLN A 372 -9.23 25.64 -8.61
C GLN A 372 -9.31 26.70 -7.49
N SER A 373 -8.33 27.61 -7.44
CA SER A 373 -8.28 28.67 -6.45
C SER A 373 -9.43 29.66 -6.65
N ASP A 374 -9.72 30.00 -7.91
CA ASP A 374 -10.84 30.88 -8.28
C ASP A 374 -12.20 30.25 -7.95
N ALA A 375 -12.41 28.97 -8.27
CA ALA A 375 -13.65 28.25 -7.95
C ALA A 375 -13.91 28.15 -6.43
N THR A 376 -12.85 28.07 -5.62
CA THR A 376 -12.95 28.03 -4.15
C THR A 376 -13.33 29.40 -3.59
N ILE A 377 -12.83 30.48 -4.19
CA ILE A 377 -13.18 31.86 -3.82
C ILE A 377 -14.64 32.18 -4.18
N GLU A 378 -15.11 31.77 -5.36
CA GLU A 378 -16.51 31.98 -5.78
C GLU A 378 -17.51 31.22 -4.90
N THR A 379 -17.21 29.96 -4.54
CA THR A 379 -18.06 29.18 -3.63
C THR A 379 -18.05 29.71 -2.19
N GLY A 380 -16.93 30.29 -1.73
CA GLY A 380 -16.85 30.98 -0.45
C GLY A 380 -17.66 32.29 -0.42
N ARG A 381 -17.68 33.05 -1.53
CA ARG A 381 -18.47 34.28 -1.68
C ARG A 381 -19.96 34.03 -1.86
N ALA A 382 -20.36 32.91 -2.46
CA ALA A 382 -21.77 32.55 -2.62
C ALA A 382 -22.42 31.99 -1.33
N LYS A 383 -21.60 31.65 -0.32
CA LYS A 383 -22.05 31.16 1.00
C LYS A 383 -21.98 32.22 2.10
N ALA A 384 -21.43 33.40 1.80
CA ALA A 384 -21.43 34.59 2.65
C ALA A 384 -22.53 35.54 2.20
#